data_AF-A0A2S7V0L7-F1
#
_entry.id   AF-A0A2S7V0L7-F1
#
_cell.length_a   1.000
_cell.length_b   1.000
_cell.length_c   1.000
_cell.angle_alpha   90.00
_cell.angle_beta   90.00
_cell.angle_gamma   90.00
#
_symmetry.space_group_name_H-M   'P 1'
#
loop_
_entity.id
_entity.type
_entity.pdbx_description
1 polymer ?
#
loop_
_entity_poly.entity_id
_entity_poly.type
_entity_poly.pdbx_seq_one_letter_code
_entity_poly.pdbx_strand_id
1 'polypeptide(L)' 'MSNGSKAQQLSVAKLKTDTTSTSKTTDLGRGTINHSALGALVTSKVFRMRVEKAKKGKGAFSRKAKHSGKECYQIAA' A
#
# COMPACT_ATOMS: atom_id res chain seq x y z
N MET A 1 -15.83 3.91 -58.11
CA MET A 1 -15.99 2.47 -57.85
C MET A 1 -15.71 2.25 -56.38
N SER A 2 -16.77 1.96 -55.62
CA SER A 2 -16.78 1.94 -54.16
C SER A 2 -16.08 0.71 -53.59
N ASN A 3 -15.10 0.91 -52.72
CA ASN A 3 -14.48 -0.17 -51.96
C ASN A 3 -15.39 -0.55 -50.80
N GLY A 4 -16.06 -1.70 -50.92
CA GLY A 4 -16.79 -2.34 -49.83
C GLY A 4 -15.94 -3.42 -49.18
N SER A 5 -15.53 -3.21 -47.93
CA SER A 5 -15.15 -4.30 -47.01
C SER A 5 -16.03 -4.22 -45.76
N LYS A 6 -17.11 -4.98 -45.79
CA LYS A 6 -18.02 -5.16 -44.65
C LYS A 6 -17.34 -6.13 -43.67
N ALA A 7 -16.48 -5.60 -42.80
CA ALA A 7 -15.94 -6.34 -41.68
C ALA A 7 -16.97 -6.38 -40.54
N GLN A 8 -17.15 -7.58 -40.02
CA GLN A 8 -18.21 -8.03 -39.13
C GLN A 8 -18.12 -7.35 -37.76
N GLN A 9 -19.26 -6.92 -37.21
CA GLN A 9 -19.35 -6.46 -35.82
C GLN A 9 -19.30 -7.69 -34.90
N LEU A 10 -18.26 -7.80 -34.07
CA LEU A 10 -18.26 -8.67 -32.90
C LEU A 10 -18.82 -7.86 -31.72
N SER A 11 -20.07 -8.13 -31.35
CA SER A 11 -20.69 -7.61 -30.13
C SER A 11 -20.12 -8.33 -28.92
N VAL A 12 -18.99 -7.88 -28.42
CA VAL A 12 -18.47 -8.30 -27.11
C VAL A 12 -19.11 -7.39 -26.07
N ALA A 13 -19.82 -8.00 -25.12
CA ALA A 13 -20.53 -7.34 -24.04
C ALA A 13 -19.66 -6.23 -23.39
N LYS A 14 -20.24 -5.05 -23.26
CA LYS A 14 -19.67 -3.90 -22.55
C LYS A 14 -19.48 -4.28 -21.07
N LEU A 15 -18.34 -4.87 -20.72
CA LEU A 15 -17.91 -5.02 -19.33
C LEU A 15 -17.76 -3.61 -18.74
N LYS A 16 -18.66 -3.24 -17.82
CA LYS A 16 -18.51 -2.06 -16.99
C LYS A 16 -17.38 -2.34 -16.01
N THR A 17 -16.18 -1.89 -16.32
CA THR A 17 -15.10 -1.85 -15.34
C THR A 17 -15.33 -0.62 -14.48
N ASP A 18 -15.88 -0.79 -13.27
CA ASP A 18 -15.89 0.25 -12.24
C ASP A 18 -14.43 0.51 -11.81
N THR A 19 -13.72 1.22 -12.68
CA THR A 19 -12.30 1.51 -12.59
C THR A 19 -12.16 2.79 -11.79
N THR A 20 -12.55 2.76 -10.52
CA THR A 20 -12.23 3.85 -9.60
C THR A 20 -10.76 3.71 -9.21
N SER A 21 -9.88 3.98 -10.18
CA SER A 21 -8.43 4.03 -10.01
C SER A 21 -8.10 5.31 -9.25
N THR A 22 -8.27 5.28 -7.93
CA THR A 22 -7.77 6.35 -7.07
C THR A 22 -6.24 6.23 -7.06
N SER A 23 -5.57 6.93 -7.97
CA SER A 23 -4.12 7.00 -8.02
C SER A 23 -3.60 7.64 -6.75
N LYS A 24 -3.16 6.83 -5.78
CA LYS A 24 -2.53 7.32 -4.55
C LYS A 24 -1.13 7.81 -4.90
N THR A 25 -0.94 9.12 -4.81
CA THR A 25 0.37 9.77 -4.92
C THR A 25 1.11 9.65 -3.58
N THR A 26 2.38 9.23 -3.63
CA THR A 26 3.25 9.10 -2.46
C THR A 26 4.60 9.75 -2.76
N ASP A 27 5.09 10.59 -1.85
CA ASP A 27 6.42 11.18 -1.97
C ASP A 27 7.52 10.15 -1.70
N LEU A 28 8.45 10.02 -2.64
CA LEU A 28 9.59 9.10 -2.57
C LEU A 28 10.85 9.77 -2.00
N GLY A 29 10.90 11.10 -1.95
CA GLY A 29 12.08 11.86 -1.47
C GLY A 29 13.33 11.67 -2.34
N ARG A 30 13.17 11.38 -3.64
CA ARG A 30 14.26 11.11 -4.60
C ARG A 30 14.43 12.19 -5.68
N GLY A 31 13.63 13.25 -5.65
CA GLY A 31 13.65 14.29 -6.68
C GLY A 31 13.19 13.75 -8.03
N THR A 32 13.77 14.24 -9.12
CA THR A 32 13.48 13.79 -10.48
C THR A 32 14.16 12.47 -10.78
N ILE A 33 13.39 11.49 -11.27
CA ILE A 33 13.89 10.15 -11.60
C ILE A 33 14.16 10.08 -13.10
N ASN A 34 15.45 9.97 -13.48
CA ASN A 34 15.85 10.03 -14.89
C ASN A 34 16.04 8.66 -15.56
N HIS A 35 16.28 7.59 -14.78
CA HIS A 35 16.67 6.28 -15.34
C HIS A 35 15.65 5.16 -15.08
N SER A 36 15.34 4.87 -13.80
CA SER A 36 14.41 3.78 -13.44
C SER A 36 13.50 4.16 -12.29
N ALA A 37 12.19 4.17 -12.56
CA ALA A 37 11.16 4.42 -11.56
C ALA A 37 11.15 3.34 -10.47
N LEU A 38 11.24 2.05 -10.85
CA LEU A 38 11.21 0.94 -9.90
C LEU A 38 12.46 0.92 -9.01
N GLY A 39 13.64 1.20 -9.56
CA GLY A 39 14.88 1.26 -8.77
C GLY A 39 14.84 2.38 -7.72
N ALA A 40 14.32 3.55 -8.10
CA ALA A 40 14.09 4.64 -7.17
C ALA A 40 13.07 4.27 -6.08
N LEU A 41 12.00 3.57 -6.46
CA LEU A 41 10.94 3.13 -5.56
C LEU A 41 11.46 2.13 -4.52
N VAL A 42 12.12 1.04 -4.95
CA VAL A 42 12.64 -0.01 -4.06
C VAL A 42 13.61 0.54 -3.02
N THR A 43 14.44 1.51 -3.40
CA THR A 43 15.43 2.10 -2.52
C THR A 43 14.89 3.29 -1.71
N SER A 44 13.66 3.73 -1.95
CA SER A 44 13.00 4.82 -1.22
C SER A 44 12.56 4.42 0.19
N LYS A 45 12.15 5.41 1.01
CA LYS A 45 11.65 5.18 2.38
C LYS A 45 10.40 4.29 2.45
N VAL A 46 9.63 4.22 1.35
CA VAL A 46 8.38 3.44 1.28
C VAL A 46 8.67 1.95 1.47
N PHE A 47 9.74 1.45 0.86
CA PHE A 47 10.10 0.02 0.83
C PHE A 47 11.21 -0.35 1.82
N ARG A 48 11.34 0.40 2.93
CA ARG A 48 12.30 0.05 3.98
C ARG A 48 11.90 -1.24 4.69
N MET A 49 12.90 -2.02 5.10
CA MET A 49 12.69 -3.18 5.96
C MET A 49 12.04 -2.74 7.28
N ARG A 50 10.95 -3.41 7.66
CA ARG A 50 10.23 -3.17 8.91
C ARG A 50 10.64 -4.24 9.92
N VAL A 51 11.08 -3.80 11.09
CA VAL A 51 11.45 -4.69 12.20
C VAL A 51 10.41 -4.55 13.30
N GLU A 52 9.79 -5.66 13.68
CA GLU A 52 8.85 -5.69 14.79
C GLU A 52 9.57 -5.83 16.12
N LYS A 53 9.05 -5.16 17.16
CA LYS A 53 9.60 -5.29 18.51
C LYS A 53 9.21 -6.65 19.10
N ALA A 54 10.21 -7.44 19.47
CA ALA A 54 9.98 -8.73 20.13
C ALA A 54 9.27 -8.55 21.49
N LYS A 55 8.44 -9.54 21.86
CA LYS A 55 7.71 -9.54 23.15
C LYS A 55 8.58 -9.95 24.34
N LYS A 56 9.64 -10.74 24.13
CA LYS A 56 10.59 -11.22 25.14
C LYS A 56 12.01 -11.26 24.56
N GLY A 57 13.03 -11.27 25.43
CA GLY A 57 14.44 -11.34 25.04
C GLY A 57 15.09 -9.99 24.76
N LYS A 58 16.10 -9.96 23.86
CA LYS A 58 16.88 -8.75 23.54
C LYS A 58 16.00 -7.69 22.87
N GLY A 59 16.08 -6.46 23.36
CA GLY A 59 15.31 -5.33 22.82
C GLY A 59 13.81 -5.36 23.13
N ALA A 60 13.33 -6.33 23.91
CA ALA A 60 11.92 -6.45 24.25
C ALA A 60 11.46 -5.55 25.41
N PHE A 61 12.40 -5.10 26.26
CA PHE A 61 12.07 -4.27 27.42
C PHE A 61 11.38 -2.96 27.01
N SER A 62 10.30 -2.61 27.71
CA SER A 62 9.57 -1.35 27.55
C SER A 62 9.42 -0.70 28.91
N ARG A 63 9.84 0.56 29.06
CA ARG A 63 9.75 1.28 30.35
C ARG A 63 8.30 1.48 30.82
N LYS A 64 7.36 1.56 29.88
CA LYS A 64 5.92 1.66 30.15
C LYS A 64 5.22 0.52 29.43
N ALA A 65 4.43 -0.25 30.19
CA ALA A 65 3.56 -1.28 29.64
C ALA A 65 2.26 -0.64 29.11
N LYS A 66 1.59 -1.29 28.17
CA LYS A 66 0.35 -0.78 27.53
C LYS A 66 -0.74 -0.40 28.54
N HIS A 67 -0.79 -1.09 29.68
CA HIS A 67 -1.81 -0.92 30.72
C HIS A 67 -1.22 -0.59 32.10
N SER A 68 -0.06 0.08 32.16
CA SER A 68 0.51 0.47 33.46
C SER A 68 -0.42 1.43 34.21
N GLY A 69 -0.77 1.12 35.46
CA GLY A 69 -1.61 1.96 36.32
C GLY A 69 -3.12 1.83 36.09
N LYS A 70 -3.56 0.86 35.27
CA LYS A 70 -4.98 0.49 35.18
C LYS A 70 -5.19 -0.78 35.99
N GLU A 71 -5.94 -0.68 37.08
CA GLU A 71 -6.37 -1.85 37.86
C GLU A 71 -7.30 -2.72 36.99
N CYS A 72 -7.06 -4.03 36.96
CA CYS A 72 -7.87 -4.99 36.21
C CYS A 72 -9.29 -5.13 36.77
N TYR A 73 -9.54 -4.61 37.97
CA TYR A 73 -10.73 -4.89 38.78
C TYR A 73 -11.49 -3.66 39.25
N GLN A 74 -11.63 -2.62 38.42
CA GLN A 74 -12.65 -1.58 38.65
C GLN A 74 -14.08 -2.07 38.30
N ILE A 75 -14.37 -3.34 38.63
CA ILE A 75 -15.66 -4.03 38.45
C ILE A 75 -16.12 -4.46 39.85
N ALA A 76 -16.36 -3.47 40.72
CA ALA A 76 -17.08 -3.64 41.98
C ALA A 76 -17.42 -2.24 42.50
N ALA A 77 -18.50 -1.67 41.98
CA ALA A 77 -19.20 -0.53 42.55
C ALA A 77 -20.67 -0.92 42.71
#